data_AF-A0A5C7PBH9-F1
#
_entry.id   AF-A0A5C7PBH9-F1
#
_cell.length_a   1.000
_cell.length_b   1.000
_cell.length_c   1.000
_cell.angle_alpha   90.00
_cell.angle_beta   90.00
_cell.angle_gamma   90.00
#
_symmetry.space_group_name_H-M   'P 1'
#
loop_
_entity.id
_entity.type
_entity.pdbx_description
1 polymer ?
#
loop_
_entity_poly.entity_id
_entity_poly.type
_entity_poly.pdbx_seq_one_letter_code
_entity_poly.pdbx_strand_id
1 'polypeptide(L)'
;MSPAELVALPAAAYLTPDVFKTAFDCASEQEAKGLQIATEFDEINIAVNSVWSASMRRPSSSSYLQSYEAIGYHANTAALLRGFLAGTARVIVHRYRDGQLDRVVIKEAQKAVGA
;
A
#
# COMPACT_ATOMS: atom_id res chain seq x y z
N MET A 1 -14.34 -3.55 -6.77
CA MET A 1 -13.87 -3.41 -8.16
C MET A 1 -13.45 -4.77 -8.70
N SER A 2 -13.54 -4.98 -10.00
CA SER A 2 -12.92 -6.10 -10.70
C SER A 2 -11.39 -5.94 -10.77
N PRO A 3 -10.64 -7.04 -10.98
CA PRO A 3 -9.20 -6.97 -11.17
C PRO A 3 -8.77 -6.07 -12.34
N ALA A 4 -9.53 -6.06 -13.44
CA ALA A 4 -9.22 -5.24 -14.61
C ALA A 4 -9.34 -3.73 -14.31
N GLU A 5 -10.38 -3.34 -13.57
CA GLU A 5 -10.55 -1.94 -13.13
C GLU A 5 -9.39 -1.50 -12.22
N LEU A 6 -8.96 -2.36 -11.31
CA LEU A 6 -7.84 -2.07 -10.41
C LEU A 6 -6.51 -1.83 -11.14
N VAL A 7 -6.23 -2.63 -12.18
CA VAL A 7 -5.04 -2.44 -13.02
C VAL A 7 -5.10 -1.13 -13.81
N ALA A 8 -6.29 -0.75 -14.27
CA ALA A 8 -6.51 0.48 -15.05
C ALA A 8 -6.42 1.77 -14.22
N LEU A 9 -6.54 1.70 -12.89
CA LEU A 9 -6.48 2.89 -12.04
C LEU A 9 -5.10 3.57 -12.07
N PRO A 10 -5.06 4.91 -12.14
CA PRO A 10 -3.82 5.65 -11.99
C PRO A 10 -3.26 5.45 -10.58
N ALA A 11 -1.94 5.50 -10.43
CA ALA A 11 -1.28 5.36 -9.13
C ALA A 11 -1.80 6.37 -8.07
N ALA A 12 -2.14 7.60 -8.50
CA ALA A 12 -2.69 8.62 -7.62
C ALA A 12 -4.04 8.22 -6.98
N ALA A 13 -4.78 7.26 -7.55
CA ALA A 13 -6.04 6.79 -6.95
C ALA A 13 -5.84 6.27 -5.53
N TYR A 14 -4.70 5.63 -5.23
CA TYR A 14 -4.39 5.12 -3.88
C TYR A 14 -4.17 6.22 -2.83
N LEU A 15 -4.16 7.51 -3.21
CA LEU A 15 -4.21 8.60 -2.23
C LEU A 15 -5.61 8.84 -1.66
N THR A 16 -6.64 8.20 -2.23
CA THR A 16 -8.03 8.37 -1.80
C THR A 16 -8.63 7.01 -1.41
N PRO A 17 -8.30 6.46 -0.23
CA PRO A 17 -8.64 5.08 0.12
C PRO A 17 -10.13 4.72 0.01
N ASP A 18 -11.02 5.70 0.18
CA ASP A 18 -12.47 5.48 0.07
C ASP A 18 -12.95 5.00 -1.30
N VAL A 19 -12.21 5.28 -2.38
CA VAL A 19 -12.57 4.76 -3.71
C VAL A 19 -12.40 3.25 -3.81
N PHE A 20 -11.66 2.64 -2.88
CA PHE A 20 -11.42 1.20 -2.80
C PHE A 20 -12.32 0.48 -1.80
N LYS A 21 -13.28 1.18 -1.18
CA LYS A 21 -14.23 0.53 -0.26
C LYS A 21 -15.02 -0.56 -0.96
N THR A 22 -15.23 -1.65 -0.25
CA THR A 22 -16.08 -2.75 -0.70
C THR A 22 -17.35 -2.83 0.14
N ALA A 23 -18.38 -3.52 -0.35
CA ALA A 23 -19.60 -3.79 0.42
C ALA A 23 -19.34 -4.67 1.67
N PHE A 24 -18.15 -5.25 1.79
CA PHE A 24 -17.75 -6.14 2.88
C PHE A 24 -16.87 -5.45 3.93
N ASP A 25 -16.64 -4.14 3.80
CA ASP A 25 -15.84 -3.39 4.76
C ASP A 25 -16.63 -3.20 6.06
N CYS A 26 -16.12 -3.78 7.14
CA CYS A 26 -16.79 -3.85 8.44
C CYS A 26 -15.85 -3.75 9.65
N ALA A 27 -14.53 -3.80 9.46
CA ALA A 27 -13.56 -3.88 10.54
C ALA A 27 -12.63 -2.66 10.57
N SER A 28 -12.56 -2.00 11.73
CA SER A 28 -11.68 -0.84 11.97
C SER A 28 -10.21 -1.22 12.23
N GLU A 29 -9.93 -2.48 12.58
CA GLU A 29 -8.60 -2.94 13.00
C GLU A 29 -7.55 -2.88 11.89
N GLN A 30 -7.96 -2.98 10.62
CA GLN A 30 -7.02 -2.97 9.49
C GLN A 30 -6.29 -1.64 9.35
N GLU A 31 -6.90 -0.52 9.75
CA GLU A 31 -6.23 0.79 9.71
C GLU A 31 -5.06 0.83 10.70
N ALA A 32 -5.26 0.36 11.93
CA ALA A 32 -4.20 0.26 12.93
C ALA A 32 -3.09 -0.69 12.50
N LYS A 33 -3.44 -1.84 11.91
CA LYS A 33 -2.46 -2.78 11.33
C LYS A 33 -1.65 -2.12 10.21
N GLY A 34 -2.29 -1.41 9.30
CA GLY A 34 -1.63 -0.69 8.22
C GLY A 34 -0.65 0.35 8.75
N LEU A 35 -1.06 1.12 9.76
CA LEU A 35 -0.22 2.11 10.42
C LEU A 35 1.01 1.47 11.09
N GLN A 36 0.82 0.36 11.81
CA GLN A 36 1.92 -0.37 12.44
C GLN A 36 2.94 -0.83 11.40
N ILE A 37 2.50 -1.50 10.32
CA ILE A 37 3.37 -1.98 9.25
C ILE A 37 4.12 -0.80 8.60
N ALA A 38 3.43 0.29 8.28
CA ALA A 38 4.06 1.47 7.69
C ALA A 38 4.92 2.28 8.67
N THR A 39 4.95 1.92 9.95
CA THR A 39 5.89 2.49 10.93
C THR A 39 7.13 1.62 11.08
N GLU A 40 6.96 0.29 11.00
CA GLU A 40 8.05 -0.68 11.16
C GLU A 40 8.90 -0.85 9.89
N PHE A 41 8.29 -0.70 8.71
CA PHE A 41 8.94 -0.92 7.41
C PHE A 41 9.29 0.39 6.69
N ASP A 42 10.30 0.36 5.82
CA ASP A 42 10.76 1.54 5.08
C ASP A 42 9.90 1.82 3.84
N GLU A 43 9.44 0.76 3.16
CA GLU A 43 8.66 0.86 1.93
C GLU A 43 7.42 -0.04 1.98
N ILE A 44 6.29 0.50 1.52
CA ILE A 44 5.07 -0.22 1.15
C ILE A 44 5.00 -0.24 -0.37
N ASN A 45 4.85 -1.43 -0.95
CA ASN A 45 4.78 -1.65 -2.38
C ASN A 45 3.39 -2.15 -2.75
N ILE A 46 2.73 -1.48 -3.68
CA ILE A 46 1.44 -1.89 -4.25
C ILE A 46 1.70 -2.32 -5.69
N ALA A 47 1.60 -3.63 -5.93
CA ALA A 47 1.88 -4.23 -7.22
C ALA A 47 0.84 -3.86 -8.29
N VAL A 48 1.13 -4.25 -9.53
CA VAL A 48 0.30 -3.95 -10.70
C VAL A 48 -1.15 -4.45 -10.58
N ASN A 49 -1.36 -5.53 -9.83
CA ASN A 49 -2.65 -6.15 -9.53
C ASN A 49 -3.23 -5.72 -8.16
N SER A 50 -2.74 -4.61 -7.59
CA SER A 50 -3.13 -4.06 -6.28
C SER A 50 -2.77 -4.90 -5.06
N VAL A 51 -2.08 -6.02 -5.23
CA VAL A 51 -1.52 -6.80 -4.12
C VAL A 51 -0.40 -6.01 -3.46
N TRP A 52 -0.24 -6.12 -2.13
CA TRP A 52 0.71 -5.29 -1.40
C TRP A 52 1.79 -6.09 -0.68
N SER A 53 2.94 -5.44 -0.49
CA SER A 53 4.04 -5.91 0.36
C SER A 53 4.70 -4.76 1.11
N ALA A 54 5.47 -5.09 2.13
CA ALA A 54 6.28 -4.16 2.89
C ALA A 54 7.72 -4.68 2.97
N SER A 55 8.70 -3.78 2.86
CA SER A 55 10.12 -4.13 2.90
C SER A 55 10.92 -3.13 3.70
N MET A 56 11.91 -3.62 4.44
CA MET A 56 12.93 -2.81 5.10
C MET A 56 14.31 -3.36 4.82
N ARG A 57 15.28 -2.45 4.70
CA ARG A 57 16.69 -2.81 4.47
C ARG A 57 17.57 -2.07 5.46
N ARG A 58 18.12 -2.82 6.41
CA ARG A 58 19.14 -2.37 7.37
C ARG A 58 20.52 -2.85 6.91
N PRO A 59 21.62 -2.22 7.37
CA PRO A 59 22.98 -2.66 7.00
C PRO A 59 23.27 -4.13 7.32
N SER A 60 22.64 -4.69 8.35
CA SER A 60 22.88 -6.05 8.85
C SER A 60 21.72 -7.03 8.60
N SER A 61 20.56 -6.57 8.13
CA SER A 61 19.39 -7.42 7.89
C SER A 61 18.38 -6.78 6.95
N SER A 62 17.59 -7.61 6.27
CA SER A 62 16.44 -7.16 5.50
C SER A 62 15.22 -7.97 5.90
N SER A 63 14.07 -7.32 6.02
CA SER A 63 12.79 -7.99 6.28
C SER A 63 11.79 -7.67 5.19
N TYR A 64 10.92 -8.64 4.92
CA TYR A 64 9.91 -8.55 3.89
C TYR A 64 8.61 -9.19 4.39
N LEU A 65 7.50 -8.52 4.15
CA LEU A 65 6.15 -8.98 4.43
C LEU A 65 5.31 -8.83 3.16
N GLN A 66 4.47 -9.81 2.85
CA GLN A 66 3.57 -9.72 1.71
C GLN A 66 2.19 -10.27 2.07
N SER A 67 1.18 -9.75 1.39
CA SER A 67 -0.16 -10.32 1.37
C SER A 67 -0.51 -10.70 -0.07
N TYR A 68 -1.50 -11.57 -0.26
CA TYR A 68 -2.16 -11.77 -1.56
C TYR A 68 -3.46 -10.95 -1.68
N GLU A 69 -3.79 -10.18 -0.64
CA GLU A 69 -4.98 -9.34 -0.60
C GLU A 69 -4.79 -8.08 -1.46
N ALA A 70 -5.45 -8.04 -2.61
CA ALA A 70 -5.54 -6.86 -3.45
C ALA A 70 -6.39 -5.74 -2.81
N ILE A 71 -5.83 -4.54 -2.76
CA ILE A 71 -6.52 -3.30 -2.35
C ILE A 71 -7.68 -3.01 -3.30
N GLY A 72 -8.89 -2.85 -2.75
CA GLY A 72 -10.12 -2.57 -3.51
C GLY A 72 -10.85 -3.78 -4.08
N TYR A 73 -10.31 -4.98 -3.82
CA TYR A 73 -10.97 -6.25 -4.10
C TYR A 73 -11.37 -6.97 -2.81
N HIS A 74 -10.45 -7.04 -1.83
CA HIS A 74 -10.72 -7.69 -0.55
C HIS A 74 -11.26 -6.72 0.49
N ALA A 75 -12.08 -7.25 1.39
CA ALA A 75 -12.68 -6.52 2.50
C ALA A 75 -11.63 -5.80 3.35
N ASN A 76 -11.95 -4.59 3.81
CA ASN A 76 -11.18 -3.76 4.75
C ASN A 76 -9.81 -3.30 4.23
N THR A 77 -9.45 -3.57 2.97
CA THR A 77 -8.18 -3.12 2.39
C THR A 77 -8.11 -1.61 2.18
N ALA A 78 -9.25 -0.92 2.08
CA ALA A 78 -9.32 0.54 2.09
C ALA A 78 -8.85 1.12 3.44
N ALA A 79 -9.26 0.52 4.56
CA ALA A 79 -8.79 0.90 5.90
C ALA A 79 -7.30 0.60 6.07
N LEU A 80 -6.82 -0.56 5.59
CA LEU A 80 -5.40 -0.89 5.57
C LEU A 80 -4.56 0.17 4.83
N LEU A 81 -5.01 0.59 3.65
CA LEU A 81 -4.36 1.63 2.86
C LEU A 81 -4.33 2.98 3.60
N ARG A 82 -5.38 3.36 4.32
CA ARG A 82 -5.35 4.56 5.20
C ARG A 82 -4.21 4.47 6.20
N GLY A 83 -4.05 3.32 6.85
CA GLY A 83 -2.94 3.06 7.76
C GLY A 83 -1.57 3.23 7.09
N PHE A 84 -1.39 2.67 5.89
CA PHE A 84 -0.13 2.85 5.14
C PHE A 84 0.19 4.32 4.83
N LEU A 85 -0.83 5.09 4.45
CA LEU A 85 -0.68 6.51 4.15
C LEU A 85 -0.44 7.36 5.40
N ALA A 86 -0.91 6.92 6.57
CA ALA A 86 -0.70 7.60 7.84
C ALA A 86 0.67 7.31 8.47
N GLY A 87 1.30 6.17 8.16
CA GLY A 87 2.61 5.78 8.71
C GLY A 87 3.80 6.56 8.15
N THR A 88 5.02 6.14 8.48
CA THR A 88 6.26 6.81 8.05
C THR A 88 6.85 6.26 6.75
N ALA A 89 6.46 5.06 6.35
CA ALA A 89 6.97 4.39 5.15
C ALA A 89 6.68 5.16 3.87
N ARG A 90 7.60 5.03 2.91
CA ARG A 90 7.35 5.40 1.51
C ARG A 90 6.30 4.45 0.92
N VAL A 91 5.33 4.97 0.16
CA VAL A 91 4.34 4.15 -0.54
C VAL A 91 4.55 4.25 -2.05
N ILE A 92 4.72 3.10 -2.68
CA ILE A 92 5.12 2.96 -4.09
C ILE A 92 4.08 2.11 -4.80
N VAL A 93 3.52 2.63 -5.90
CA VAL A 93 2.61 1.89 -6.77
C VAL A 93 3.35 1.51 -8.04
N HIS A 94 3.31 0.23 -8.37
CA HIS A 94 3.92 -0.33 -9.57
C HIS A 94 2.87 -0.42 -10.69
N ARG A 95 3.26 -0.07 -11.92
CA ARG A 95 2.38 -0.11 -13.09
C ARG A 95 3.13 -0.64 -14.31
N TYR A 96 2.46 -1.43 -15.16
CA TYR A 96 2.98 -1.74 -16.48
C TYR A 96 2.53 -0.66 -17.47
N ARG A 97 3.48 -0.03 -18.16
CA ARG A 97 3.25 0.93 -19.24
C ARG A 97 4.20 0.60 -20.38
N ASP A 98 3.65 0.40 -21.57
CA ASP A 98 4.43 0.14 -22.80
C ASP A 98 5.49 -0.98 -22.64
N GLY A 99 5.11 -2.05 -21.93
CA GLY A 99 5.99 -3.20 -21.68
C GLY A 99 7.07 -2.97 -20.61
N GLN A 100 7.08 -1.81 -19.95
CA GLN A 100 8.00 -1.49 -18.86
C GLN A 100 7.28 -1.40 -17.52
N LEU A 101 7.99 -1.77 -16.45
CA LEU A 101 7.53 -1.61 -15.08
C LEU A 101 7.88 -0.20 -14.59
N ASP A 102 6.87 0.64 -14.47
CA ASP A 102 6.94 1.97 -13.87
C ASP A 102 6.75 1.89 -12.35
N ARG A 103 7.46 2.75 -11.62
CA ARG A 103 7.41 2.87 -10.15
C ARG A 103 7.03 4.28 -9.78
N VAL A 104 5.80 4.45 -9.30
CA VAL A 104 5.26 5.75 -8.90
C VAL A 104 5.25 5.85 -7.39
N VAL A 105 6.10 6.72 -6.84
CA VAL A 105 6.05 7.07 -5.42
C VAL A 105 4.86 8.00 -5.19
N ILE A 106 3.86 7.54 -4.46
CA ILE A 106 2.66 8.34 -4.15
C ILE A 106 2.77 9.03 -2.79
N LYS A 107 3.65 8.53 -1.93
CA LYS A 107 3.97 9.12 -0.63
C LYS A 107 5.43 8.89 -0.33
N GLU A 108 6.16 9.96 -0.05
CA GLU A 108 7.55 9.87 0.41
C GLU A 108 7.63 9.39 1.86
N ALA A 109 8.78 8.80 2.22
CA ALA A 109 9.05 8.44 3.60
C ALA A 109 9.08 9.70 4.47
N GLN A 110 8.40 9.65 5.61
CA GLN A 110 8.51 10.67 6.63
C GLN A 110 9.66 10.31 7.55
N LYS A 111 10.68 11.18 7.63
CA LYS A 111 11.72 11.02 8.65
C LYS A 111 11.03 11.12 10.01
N ALA A 112 11.24 10.12 10.87
CA ALA A 112 10.96 10.29 12.28
C ALA A 112 11.73 11.52 12.75
N VAL A 113 11.00 12.59 13.08
CA VAL A 113 11.60 13.75 13.76
C VAL A 113 12.04 13.19 15.11
N GLY A 114 13.36 13.20 15.34
CA GLY A 114 13.99 12.50 16.46
C GLY A 114 13.30 12.79 17.79
N ALA A 115 13.02 11.71 18.53
CA ALA A 115 12.79 11.75 19.96
C ALA A 115 14.14 11.79 20.70
#